data_AF-A0A7Y2CP71-F1
#
_entry.id   AF-A0A7Y2CP71-F1
#
_cell.length_a   1.000
_cell.length_b   1.000
_cell.length_c   1.000
_cell.angle_alpha   90.00
_cell.angle_beta   90.00
_cell.angle_gamma   90.00
#
_symmetry.space_group_name_H-M   'P 1'
#
loop_
_entity.id
_entity.type
_entity.pdbx_description
1 polymer ?
#
loop_
_entity_poly.entity_id
_entity_poly.type
_entity_poly.pdbx_seq_one_letter_code
_entity_poly.pdbx_strand_id
1 'polypeptide(L)'
;MATLPPQQRTETSAQIPFSARVTVQDGDALVGEVTIVVKSLFAGEEPVFVGPMTARDGLFVANTTLSLRFAGEPPVVENVEADPEVVQPPTTFRLIATVTDADGLDDILRVEGTTPNGSEFILFDDGASSGDEVAADGRFTATFDVPAASPGVQIFRIQAFDRVRFGNYPVAVFAVDQEGRLSNQTHGTLRFGSSEPTAGNASNVFEKEVTVQ
;
A
#
# COMPACT_ATOMS: atom_id res chain seq x y z
N MET A 1 0.21 -1.19 -18.78
CA MET A 1 1.04 -1.33 -17.56
C MET A 1 1.16 -2.81 -17.25
N ALA A 2 2.33 -3.27 -16.81
CA ALA A 2 2.51 -4.68 -16.43
C ALA A 2 2.22 -4.83 -14.93
N THR A 3 1.35 -5.79 -14.58
CA THR A 3 1.06 -6.15 -13.19
C THR A 3 2.17 -7.05 -12.66
N LEU A 4 2.70 -6.77 -11.46
CA LEU A 4 3.71 -7.62 -10.83
C LEU A 4 3.10 -9.00 -10.48
N PRO A 5 3.78 -10.13 -10.71
CA PRO A 5 3.31 -11.44 -10.22
C PRO A 5 3.16 -11.47 -8.69
N PRO A 6 2.26 -12.30 -8.12
CA PRO A 6 2.09 -12.43 -6.66
C PRO A 6 3.39 -12.77 -5.93
N GLN A 7 4.22 -13.65 -6.47
CA GLN A 7 5.52 -14.03 -5.89
C GLN A 7 6.56 -12.89 -5.87
N GLN A 8 6.30 -11.79 -6.56
CA GLN A 8 7.14 -10.59 -6.57
C GLN A 8 6.61 -9.52 -5.60
N ARG A 9 5.60 -9.85 -4.78
CA ARG A 9 4.96 -8.93 -3.84
C ARG A 9 4.80 -9.60 -2.49
N THR A 10 4.93 -8.79 -1.45
CA THR A 10 4.59 -9.10 -0.07
C THR A 10 3.69 -7.97 0.43
N GLU A 11 3.19 -8.05 1.66
CA GLU A 11 2.37 -6.98 2.26
C GLU A 11 3.13 -5.65 2.34
N THR A 12 4.45 -5.68 2.54
CA THR A 12 5.27 -4.48 2.81
C THR A 12 6.35 -4.22 1.78
N SER A 13 6.47 -5.04 0.73
CA SER A 13 7.50 -4.86 -0.29
C SER A 13 7.18 -5.49 -1.64
N ALA A 14 7.82 -4.98 -2.69
CA ALA A 14 7.85 -5.53 -4.03
C ALA A 14 9.29 -5.85 -4.49
N GLN A 15 9.43 -6.93 -5.24
CA GLN A 15 10.67 -7.39 -5.86
C GLN A 15 10.57 -7.24 -7.37
N ILE A 16 11.32 -6.30 -7.94
CA ILE A 16 11.11 -5.86 -9.32
C ILE A 16 12.36 -6.13 -10.15
N PRO A 17 12.29 -7.03 -11.15
CA PRO A 17 13.37 -7.19 -12.11
C PRO A 17 13.66 -5.86 -12.81
N PHE A 18 14.90 -5.40 -12.72
CA PHE A 18 15.36 -4.14 -13.27
C PHE A 18 16.59 -4.37 -14.14
N SER A 19 16.57 -3.75 -15.31
CA SER A 19 17.70 -3.74 -16.24
C SER A 19 18.00 -2.30 -16.64
N ALA A 20 19.27 -1.91 -16.50
CA ALA A 20 19.78 -0.65 -16.98
C ALA A 20 20.90 -0.88 -18.01
N ARG A 21 20.94 0.01 -18.99
CA ARG A 21 21.93 0.01 -20.06
C ARG A 21 22.43 1.43 -20.25
N VAL A 22 23.74 1.60 -20.19
CA VAL A 22 24.38 2.91 -20.35
C VAL A 22 25.56 2.78 -21.29
N THR A 23 25.65 3.70 -22.25
CA THR A 23 26.86 3.92 -23.03
C THR A 23 27.65 5.01 -22.33
N VAL A 24 28.90 4.71 -21.97
CA VAL A 24 29.80 5.71 -21.39
C VAL A 24 30.81 6.08 -22.46
N GLN A 25 30.93 7.38 -22.73
CA GLN A 25 31.98 7.94 -23.55
C GLN A 25 32.88 8.76 -22.64
N ASP A 26 34.14 8.38 -22.58
CA ASP A 26 35.20 9.19 -21.98
C ASP A 26 36.13 9.59 -23.13
N GLY A 27 36.30 10.90 -23.32
CA GLY A 27 37.08 11.46 -24.42
C GLY A 27 38.57 11.16 -24.31
N ASP A 28 39.03 10.84 -23.09
CA ASP A 28 40.44 10.91 -22.74
C ASP A 28 40.98 9.57 -22.18
N ALA A 29 40.11 8.61 -21.85
CA ALA A 29 40.51 7.32 -21.27
C ALA A 29 39.52 6.15 -21.51
N LEU A 30 39.96 4.93 -21.18
CA LEU A 30 39.09 3.75 -21.10
C LEU A 30 38.35 3.74 -19.77
N VAL A 31 37.02 3.59 -19.81
CA VAL A 31 36.17 3.47 -18.61
C VAL A 31 36.40 2.12 -17.95
N GLY A 32 36.97 2.13 -16.75
CA GLY A 32 37.31 0.91 -16.01
C GLY A 32 36.12 0.23 -15.34
N GLU A 33 35.30 0.99 -14.64
CA GLU A 33 34.14 0.50 -13.89
C GLU A 33 32.96 1.48 -14.04
N VAL A 34 31.74 0.98 -13.85
CA VAL A 34 30.52 1.81 -13.82
C VAL A 34 29.62 1.27 -12.72
N THR A 35 29.09 2.15 -11.88
CA THR A 35 28.23 1.79 -10.75
C THR A 35 26.87 2.45 -10.88
N ILE A 36 25.80 1.64 -10.85
CA ILE A 36 24.44 2.17 -10.82
C ILE A 36 23.98 2.43 -9.38
N VAL A 37 23.29 3.55 -9.17
CA VAL A 37 22.71 3.94 -7.87
C VAL A 37 21.24 4.29 -8.06
N VAL A 38 20.35 3.37 -7.70
CA VAL A 38 18.89 3.62 -7.75
C VAL A 38 18.46 4.22 -6.42
N LYS A 39 17.86 5.41 -6.43
CA LYS A 39 17.28 6.05 -5.25
C LYS A 39 15.74 5.99 -5.30
N SER A 40 15.09 6.10 -4.15
CA SER A 40 13.64 6.33 -4.05
C SER A 40 13.42 7.74 -3.50
N LEU A 41 12.41 8.47 -3.98
CA LEU A 41 12.04 9.75 -3.34
C LEU A 41 11.36 9.54 -1.99
N PHE A 42 10.85 8.33 -1.74
CA PHE A 42 10.06 8.02 -0.55
C PHE A 42 10.88 7.33 0.56
N ALA A 43 12.08 6.83 0.24
CA ALA A 43 12.91 6.07 1.19
C ALA A 43 14.02 6.91 1.87
N GLY A 44 13.93 8.25 1.80
CA GLY A 44 14.98 9.14 2.32
C GLY A 44 16.20 9.23 1.40
N GLU A 45 17.36 9.58 1.95
CA GLU A 45 18.60 9.78 1.18
C GLU A 45 19.29 8.46 0.76
N GLU A 46 18.89 7.33 1.36
CA GLU A 46 19.50 6.03 1.12
C GLU A 46 19.10 5.47 -0.26
N PRO A 47 20.08 4.95 -1.03
CA PRO A 47 19.77 4.29 -2.30
C PRO A 47 19.08 2.94 -2.08
N VAL A 48 18.05 2.69 -2.87
CA VAL A 48 17.36 1.38 -2.99
C VAL A 48 18.31 0.31 -3.51
N PHE A 49 19.25 0.68 -4.37
CA PHE A 49 20.24 -0.23 -4.93
C PHE A 49 21.53 0.50 -5.27
N VAL A 50 22.67 -0.11 -4.94
CA VAL A 50 23.99 0.27 -5.44
C VAL A 50 24.66 -1.00 -5.95
N GLY A 51 25.15 -0.99 -7.19
CA GLY A 51 25.83 -2.16 -7.72
C GLY A 51 26.64 -1.89 -8.99
N PRO A 52 27.60 -2.78 -9.30
CA PRO A 52 28.42 -2.66 -10.49
C PRO A 52 27.60 -2.95 -11.76
N MET A 53 27.99 -2.32 -12.86
CA MET A 53 27.54 -2.66 -14.20
C MET A 53 28.62 -3.46 -14.93
N THR A 54 28.21 -4.46 -15.72
CA THR A 54 29.13 -5.28 -16.52
C THR A 54 29.28 -4.68 -17.92
N ALA A 55 30.51 -4.47 -18.38
CA ALA A 55 30.80 -4.05 -19.74
C ALA A 55 30.56 -5.20 -20.74
N ARG A 56 29.86 -4.91 -21.85
CA ARG A 56 29.61 -5.81 -22.99
C ARG A 56 29.51 -4.99 -24.27
N ASP A 57 30.41 -5.21 -25.23
CA ASP A 57 30.38 -4.56 -26.55
C ASP A 57 30.26 -3.02 -26.51
N GLY A 58 30.97 -2.36 -25.58
CA GLY A 58 30.91 -0.90 -25.40
C GLY A 58 29.68 -0.38 -24.64
N LEU A 59 28.87 -1.28 -24.08
CA LEU A 59 27.71 -0.97 -23.23
C LEU A 59 27.94 -1.49 -21.81
N PHE A 60 27.56 -0.70 -20.81
CA PHE A 60 27.48 -1.15 -19.43
C PHE A 60 26.06 -1.59 -19.11
N VAL A 61 25.92 -2.80 -18.58
CA VAL A 61 24.63 -3.41 -18.26
C VAL A 61 24.57 -3.80 -16.80
N ALA A 62 23.50 -3.41 -16.11
CA ALA A 62 23.15 -3.96 -14.80
C ALA A 62 21.82 -4.70 -14.92
N ASN A 63 21.78 -5.91 -14.37
CA ASN A 63 20.55 -6.65 -14.15
C ASN A 63 20.46 -6.95 -12.67
N THR A 64 19.39 -6.51 -12.02
CA THR A 64 19.19 -6.71 -10.58
C THR A 64 17.70 -6.87 -10.29
N THR A 65 17.38 -7.14 -9.03
CA THR A 65 16.02 -7.06 -8.51
C THR A 65 15.98 -5.94 -7.49
N LEU A 66 15.14 -4.94 -7.73
CA LEU A 66 14.91 -3.86 -6.77
C LEU A 66 13.94 -4.35 -5.71
N SER A 67 14.33 -4.21 -4.44
CA SER A 67 13.45 -4.41 -3.29
C SER A 67 12.88 -3.06 -2.88
N LEU A 68 11.64 -2.77 -3.29
CA LEU A 68 10.93 -1.56 -2.91
C LEU A 68 10.09 -1.86 -1.67
N ARG A 69 10.30 -1.13 -0.58
CA ARG A 69 9.38 -1.16 0.56
C ARG A 69 8.22 -0.23 0.27
N PHE A 70 7.01 -0.69 0.57
CA PHE A 70 5.86 0.20 0.65
C PHE A 70 6.05 1.05 1.91
N ALA A 71 6.04 2.36 1.74
CA ALA A 71 6.00 3.29 2.86
C ALA A 71 4.54 3.46 3.25
N GLY A 72 4.30 3.60 4.55
CA GLY A 72 3.01 3.93 5.13
C GLY A 72 2.81 3.23 6.48
N GLU A 73 2.20 3.93 7.43
CA GLU A 73 1.73 3.34 8.68
C GLU A 73 0.38 2.67 8.44
N PRO A 74 0.11 1.49 9.04
CA PRO A 74 -1.20 0.87 8.91
C PRO A 74 -2.31 1.81 9.38
N PRO A 75 -3.52 1.67 8.85
CA PRO A 75 -4.64 2.46 9.33
C PRO A 75 -4.97 1.97 10.74
N VAL A 76 -5.63 2.80 11.52
CA VAL A 76 -6.02 2.49 12.89
C VAL A 76 -7.54 2.59 13.00
N VAL A 77 -8.17 1.50 13.40
CA VAL A 77 -9.59 1.54 13.81
C VAL A 77 -9.61 2.08 15.23
N GLU A 78 -9.97 3.35 15.38
CA GLU A 78 -9.96 4.06 16.66
C GLU A 78 -11.16 3.68 17.53
N ASN A 79 -12.33 3.55 16.91
CA ASN A 79 -13.57 3.27 17.60
C ASN A 79 -14.57 2.55 16.68
N VAL A 80 -15.46 1.76 17.28
CA VAL A 80 -16.60 1.15 16.61
C VAL A 80 -17.85 1.34 17.45
N GLU A 81 -18.87 1.93 16.85
CA GLU A 81 -20.16 2.23 17.46
C GLU A 81 -21.26 1.40 16.80
N ALA A 82 -22.35 1.18 17.56
CA ALA A 82 -23.57 0.59 17.04
C ALA A 82 -24.74 1.55 17.32
N ASP A 83 -25.57 1.79 16.30
CA ASP A 83 -26.73 2.68 16.41
C ASP A 83 -28.01 1.99 15.88
N PRO A 84 -28.97 1.63 16.75
CA PRO A 84 -28.86 1.69 18.22
C PRO A 84 -27.92 0.61 18.78
N GLU A 85 -27.37 0.85 19.98
CA GLU A 85 -26.45 -0.11 20.64
C GLU A 85 -27.16 -1.36 21.19
N VAL A 86 -28.46 -1.21 21.49
CA VAL A 86 -29.35 -2.31 21.90
C VAL A 86 -30.45 -2.44 20.86
N VAL A 87 -30.61 -3.63 20.29
CA VAL A 87 -31.55 -3.90 19.20
C VAL A 87 -32.68 -4.82 19.66
N GLN A 88 -33.91 -4.49 19.29
CA GLN A 88 -35.10 -5.33 19.50
C GLN A 88 -35.63 -5.80 18.14
N PRO A 89 -35.46 -7.07 17.77
CA PRO A 89 -35.96 -7.58 16.49
C PRO A 89 -37.49 -7.54 16.39
N PRO A 90 -38.08 -7.29 15.20
CA PRO A 90 -37.39 -6.96 13.96
C PRO A 90 -36.97 -5.48 13.92
N THR A 91 -35.68 -5.20 13.65
CA THR A 91 -35.17 -3.83 13.48
C THR A 91 -33.99 -3.80 12.52
N THR A 92 -33.56 -2.60 12.15
CA THR A 92 -32.22 -2.37 11.59
C THR A 92 -31.31 -1.75 12.64
N PHE A 93 -30.00 -1.89 12.45
CA PHE A 93 -29.00 -1.09 13.15
C PHE A 93 -27.81 -0.81 12.23
N ARG A 94 -27.00 0.18 12.60
CA ARG A 94 -25.78 0.56 11.89
C ARG A 94 -24.57 0.24 12.74
N LEU A 95 -23.52 -0.28 12.10
CA LEU A 95 -22.16 -0.26 12.65
C LEU A 95 -21.41 0.91 12.03
N ILE A 96 -20.76 1.71 12.86
CA ILE A 96 -20.00 2.88 12.43
C ILE A 96 -18.58 2.74 12.98
N ALA A 97 -17.60 2.66 12.10
CA ALA A 97 -16.19 2.62 12.46
C ALA A 97 -15.52 3.96 12.18
N THR A 98 -14.82 4.52 13.16
CA THR A 98 -13.94 5.67 12.96
C THR A 98 -12.54 5.16 12.71
N VAL A 99 -11.99 5.48 11.54
CA VAL A 99 -10.68 5.01 11.10
C VAL A 99 -9.80 6.20 10.77
N THR A 100 -8.56 6.17 11.26
CA THR A 100 -7.53 7.15 10.95
C THR A 100 -6.34 6.50 10.26
N ASP A 101 -5.58 7.33 9.53
CA ASP A 101 -4.40 6.90 8.79
C ASP A 101 -3.41 8.07 8.79
N ALA A 102 -2.16 7.82 9.18
CA ALA A 102 -1.12 8.84 9.26
C ALA A 102 -0.69 9.33 7.86
N ASP A 103 -0.88 8.51 6.82
CA ASP A 103 -0.64 8.83 5.42
C ASP A 103 -1.87 9.48 4.74
N GLY A 104 -2.95 9.63 5.50
CA GLY A 104 -4.18 10.34 5.14
C GLY A 104 -5.30 9.41 4.68
N LEU A 105 -6.56 9.82 4.89
CA LEU A 105 -7.75 8.98 4.68
C LEU A 105 -7.91 8.44 3.25
N ASP A 106 -7.39 9.15 2.24
CA ASP A 106 -7.37 8.68 0.85
C ASP A 106 -6.52 7.40 0.65
N ASP A 107 -5.67 7.05 1.63
CA ASP A 107 -4.91 5.81 1.64
C ASP A 107 -5.71 4.61 2.07
N ILE A 108 -6.77 4.78 2.87
CA ILE A 108 -7.61 3.68 3.31
C ILE A 108 -8.28 3.08 2.07
N LEU A 109 -7.96 1.81 1.78
CA LEU A 109 -8.56 1.08 0.68
C LEU A 109 -9.99 0.69 1.02
N ARG A 110 -10.18 0.07 2.17
CA ARG A 110 -11.49 -0.39 2.64
C ARG A 110 -11.47 -0.67 4.13
N VAL A 111 -12.67 -0.67 4.70
CA VAL A 111 -12.93 -1.18 6.04
C VAL A 111 -13.90 -2.34 5.89
N GLU A 112 -13.52 -3.49 6.44
CA GLU A 112 -14.32 -4.71 6.40
C GLU A 112 -14.60 -5.19 7.81
N GLY A 113 -15.64 -6.01 7.94
CA GLY A 113 -15.94 -6.66 9.19
C GLY A 113 -16.40 -8.10 9.03
N THR A 114 -16.36 -8.82 10.15
CA THR A 114 -16.85 -10.20 10.26
C THR A 114 -17.97 -10.24 11.29
N THR A 115 -19.12 -10.77 10.87
CA THR A 115 -20.27 -11.00 11.74
C THR A 115 -20.02 -12.16 12.71
N PRO A 116 -20.86 -12.35 13.76
CA PRO A 116 -20.70 -13.43 14.73
C PRO A 116 -20.69 -14.84 14.13
N ASN A 117 -21.30 -15.03 12.95
CA ASN A 117 -21.34 -16.33 12.26
C ASN A 117 -20.16 -16.54 11.29
N GLY A 118 -19.23 -15.59 11.19
CA GLY A 118 -18.09 -15.64 10.28
C GLY A 118 -18.34 -15.03 8.90
N SER A 119 -19.52 -14.50 8.60
CA SER A 119 -19.77 -13.84 7.30
C SER A 119 -19.08 -12.48 7.24
N GLU A 120 -18.43 -12.19 6.12
CA GLU A 120 -17.74 -10.92 5.85
C GLU A 120 -18.70 -9.85 5.30
N PHE A 121 -18.40 -8.58 5.59
CA PHE A 121 -19.11 -7.41 5.07
C PHE A 121 -18.17 -6.21 4.92
N ILE A 122 -18.58 -5.20 4.15
CA ILE A 122 -17.83 -3.96 3.92
C ILE A 122 -18.57 -2.79 4.58
N LEU A 123 -17.81 -1.87 5.16
CA LEU A 123 -18.31 -0.58 5.62
C LEU A 123 -17.93 0.50 4.60
N PHE A 124 -18.84 1.44 4.36
CA PHE A 124 -18.70 2.47 3.33
C PHE A 124 -18.61 3.86 3.96
N ASP A 125 -17.66 4.66 3.47
CA ASP A 125 -17.50 6.11 3.72
C ASP A 125 -17.79 6.81 2.38
N ASP A 126 -19.05 6.78 1.96
CA ASP A 126 -19.49 7.09 0.60
C ASP A 126 -20.44 8.29 0.51
N GLY A 127 -20.85 8.86 1.64
CA GLY A 127 -21.85 9.94 1.66
C GLY A 127 -23.17 9.56 1.01
N ALA A 128 -23.50 8.26 0.98
CA ALA A 128 -24.66 7.70 0.28
C ALA A 128 -25.43 6.71 1.16
N SER A 129 -26.51 6.15 0.62
CA SER A 129 -27.43 5.29 1.36
C SER A 129 -26.82 3.98 1.87
N SER A 130 -25.68 3.56 1.32
CA SER A 130 -24.99 2.33 1.70
C SER A 130 -24.02 2.54 2.87
N GLY A 131 -23.57 3.78 3.07
CA GLY A 131 -22.62 4.18 4.10
C GLY A 131 -23.16 5.29 4.98
N ASP A 132 -22.27 6.24 5.28
CA ASP A 132 -22.51 7.39 6.12
C ASP A 132 -23.02 8.60 5.28
N GLU A 133 -23.26 9.75 5.92
CA GLU A 133 -23.79 10.93 5.23
C GLU A 133 -22.70 11.83 4.60
N VAL A 134 -21.42 11.61 4.93
CA VAL A 134 -20.31 12.50 4.55
C VAL A 134 -19.12 11.69 4.03
N ALA A 135 -19.00 11.59 2.70
CA ALA A 135 -17.88 10.91 2.08
C ALA A 135 -16.50 11.48 2.47
N ALA A 136 -15.56 10.57 2.67
CA ALA A 136 -14.14 10.80 2.99
C ALA A 136 -13.91 11.54 4.31
N ASP A 137 -14.76 11.32 5.32
CA ASP A 137 -14.60 11.88 6.66
C ASP A 137 -13.94 10.90 7.66
N GLY A 138 -13.67 9.66 7.22
CA GLY A 138 -13.06 8.61 8.04
C GLY A 138 -14.07 7.81 8.86
N ARG A 139 -15.38 8.02 8.66
CA ARG A 139 -16.46 7.25 9.28
C ARG A 139 -17.07 6.28 8.29
N PHE A 140 -16.73 5.01 8.46
CA PHE A 140 -17.24 3.94 7.61
C PHE A 140 -18.47 3.30 8.24
N THR A 141 -19.56 3.16 7.50
CA THR A 141 -20.84 2.64 8.01
C THR A 141 -21.31 1.40 7.25
N ALA A 142 -21.90 0.44 7.97
CA ALA A 142 -22.66 -0.66 7.40
C ALA A 142 -24.01 -0.82 8.11
N THR A 143 -25.08 -1.07 7.35
CA THR A 143 -26.43 -1.27 7.89
C THR A 143 -26.80 -2.76 7.87
N PHE A 144 -27.40 -3.23 8.96
CA PHE A 144 -27.82 -4.61 9.14
C PHE A 144 -29.30 -4.72 9.44
N ASP A 145 -29.96 -5.67 8.79
CA ASP A 145 -31.29 -6.13 9.17
C ASP A 145 -31.20 -7.19 10.27
N VAL A 146 -32.00 -7.04 11.32
CA VAL A 146 -32.14 -8.01 12.42
C VAL A 146 -33.57 -8.55 12.39
N PRO A 147 -33.85 -9.59 11.59
CA PRO A 147 -35.23 -10.03 11.33
C PRO A 147 -35.87 -10.75 12.53
N ALA A 148 -35.15 -11.71 13.11
CA ALA A 148 -35.50 -12.45 14.33
C ALA A 148 -34.22 -13.17 14.78
N ALA A 149 -33.36 -12.46 15.52
CA ALA A 149 -32.12 -13.02 16.02
C ALA A 149 -32.34 -13.61 17.43
N SER A 150 -31.52 -14.60 17.80
CA SER A 150 -31.47 -15.06 19.19
C SER A 150 -31.02 -13.90 20.08
N PRO A 151 -31.75 -13.60 21.18
CA PRO A 151 -31.30 -12.63 22.16
C PRO A 151 -29.91 -12.99 22.68
N GLY A 152 -29.10 -11.97 22.93
CA GLY A 152 -27.73 -12.14 23.42
C GLY A 152 -26.76 -11.11 22.84
N VAL A 153 -25.52 -11.20 23.32
CA VAL A 153 -24.40 -10.39 22.84
C VAL A 153 -23.88 -10.96 21.53
N GLN A 154 -23.83 -10.13 20.50
CA GLN A 154 -23.28 -10.43 19.19
C GLN A 154 -21.95 -9.70 19.04
N ILE A 155 -20.88 -10.41 18.68
CA ILE A 155 -19.54 -9.83 18.52
C ILE A 155 -19.23 -9.67 17.03
N PHE A 156 -18.96 -8.43 16.63
CA PHE A 156 -18.48 -8.08 15.30
C PHE A 156 -17.01 -7.73 15.37
N ARG A 157 -16.23 -8.14 14.36
CA ARG A 157 -14.81 -7.79 14.24
C ARG A 157 -14.63 -6.84 13.08
N ILE A 158 -13.96 -5.73 13.27
CA ILE A 158 -13.71 -4.71 12.23
C ILE A 158 -12.22 -4.56 12.01
N GLN A 159 -11.83 -4.41 10.75
CA GLN A 159 -10.46 -4.17 10.33
C GLN A 159 -10.43 -3.22 9.12
N ALA A 160 -9.43 -2.34 9.08
CA ALA A 160 -9.15 -1.43 7.97
C ALA A 160 -7.88 -1.87 7.24
N PHE A 161 -7.80 -1.53 5.96
CA PHE A 161 -6.69 -1.88 5.08
C PHE A 161 -6.27 -0.68 4.24
N ASP A 162 -4.97 -0.52 4.06
CA ASP A 162 -4.43 0.54 3.19
C ASP A 162 -4.45 0.13 1.73
N ARG A 163 -4.31 1.14 0.88
CA ARG A 163 -3.93 0.99 -0.52
C ARG A 163 -2.43 0.77 -0.57
N VAL A 164 -2.01 -0.31 -1.22
CA VAL A 164 -0.60 -0.37 -1.66
C VAL A 164 -0.34 0.74 -2.68
N ARG A 165 0.31 1.83 -2.28
CA ARG A 165 0.72 2.89 -3.21
C ARG A 165 1.93 2.44 -4.02
N PHE A 166 1.66 2.10 -5.27
CA PHE A 166 2.71 2.01 -6.28
C PHE A 166 2.90 3.40 -6.92
N GLY A 167 4.05 4.01 -6.65
CA GLY A 167 4.36 5.39 -7.07
C GLY A 167 5.34 5.51 -8.24
N ASN A 168 5.72 6.75 -8.52
CA ASN A 168 6.85 7.10 -9.41
C ASN A 168 8.15 7.06 -8.62
N TYR A 169 9.10 6.25 -9.04
CA TYR A 169 10.44 6.15 -8.46
C TYR A 169 11.44 6.73 -9.45
N PRO A 170 11.96 7.94 -9.25
CA PRO A 170 13.02 8.44 -10.11
C PRO A 170 14.27 7.59 -9.91
N VAL A 171 14.90 7.24 -11.00
CA VAL A 171 16.13 6.46 -11.01
C VAL A 171 17.21 7.40 -11.50
N ALA A 172 18.30 7.53 -10.74
CA ALA A 172 19.54 8.08 -11.25
C ALA A 172 20.46 6.92 -11.63
N VAL A 173 21.31 7.12 -12.64
CA VAL A 173 22.41 6.21 -12.93
C VAL A 173 23.64 7.07 -13.10
N PHE A 174 24.70 6.75 -12.36
CA PHE A 174 25.96 7.45 -12.44
C PHE A 174 27.00 6.55 -13.13
N ALA A 175 27.96 7.15 -13.80
CA ALA A 175 29.23 6.50 -14.11
C ALA A 175 30.27 7.03 -13.11
N VAL A 176 31.02 6.11 -12.52
CA VAL A 176 32.09 6.43 -11.56
C VAL A 176 33.38 5.91 -12.17
N ASP A 177 34.40 6.75 -12.31
CA ASP A 177 35.71 6.31 -12.81
C ASP A 177 36.49 5.50 -11.75
N GLN A 178 37.67 4.99 -12.13
CA GLN A 178 38.53 4.21 -11.23
C GLN A 178 39.05 5.02 -10.01
N GLU A 179 38.92 6.34 -10.03
CA GLU A 179 39.32 7.24 -8.95
C GLU A 179 38.13 7.64 -8.06
N GLY A 180 36.94 7.08 -8.30
CA GLY A 180 35.74 7.36 -7.54
C GLY A 180 35.02 8.65 -7.97
N ARG A 181 35.40 9.26 -9.10
CA ARG A 181 34.78 10.52 -9.58
C ARG A 181 33.55 10.22 -10.42
N LEU A 182 32.48 10.96 -10.18
CA LEU A 182 31.26 10.92 -11.00
C LEU A 182 31.55 11.55 -12.37
N SER A 183 31.51 10.77 -13.45
CA SER A 183 31.81 11.27 -14.80
C SER A 183 30.56 11.58 -15.62
N ASN A 184 29.44 10.92 -15.35
CA ASN A 184 28.16 11.12 -16.06
C ASN A 184 26.96 10.76 -15.19
N GLN A 185 25.82 11.39 -15.44
CA GLN A 185 24.54 11.04 -14.81
C GLN A 185 23.40 10.99 -15.84
N THR A 186 22.51 10.02 -15.69
CA THR A 186 21.22 10.01 -16.37
C THR A 186 20.10 9.80 -15.36
N HIS A 187 18.92 10.32 -15.68
CA HIS A 187 17.73 10.22 -14.85
C HIS A 187 16.60 9.57 -15.63
N GLY A 188 15.82 8.75 -14.95
CA GLY A 188 14.59 8.15 -15.46
C GLY A 188 13.54 8.10 -14.37
N THR A 189 12.37 7.57 -14.69
CA THR A 189 11.32 7.28 -13.71
C THR A 189 10.77 5.89 -13.94
N LEU A 190 10.80 5.06 -12.92
CA LEU A 190 10.05 3.82 -12.86
C LEU A 190 8.66 4.13 -12.34
N ARG A 191 7.62 3.77 -13.09
CA ARG A 191 6.24 3.89 -12.64
C ARG A 191 5.75 2.51 -12.30
N PHE A 192 5.40 2.30 -11.04
CA PHE A 192 4.67 1.12 -10.64
C PHE A 192 3.21 1.50 -10.49
N GLY A 193 2.33 0.63 -10.94
CA GLY A 193 0.90 0.74 -10.72
C GLY A 193 0.37 -0.67 -10.52
N SER A 194 -0.62 -0.82 -9.66
CA SER A 194 -1.50 -1.97 -9.74
C SER A 194 -2.69 -1.62 -10.61
N SER A 195 -3.15 -2.57 -11.43
CA SER A 195 -4.43 -2.42 -12.15
C SER A 195 -5.64 -2.53 -11.20
N GLU A 196 -5.41 -3.09 -10.01
CA GLU A 196 -6.42 -3.27 -8.96
C GLU A 196 -5.82 -2.81 -7.63
N PRO A 197 -6.55 -2.04 -6.81
CA PRO A 197 -6.06 -1.70 -5.49
C PRO A 197 -5.85 -3.00 -4.70
N THR A 198 -4.61 -3.24 -4.29
CA THR A 198 -4.26 -4.41 -3.47
C THR A 198 -4.25 -3.95 -2.01
N ALA A 199 -4.79 -4.77 -1.11
CA ALA A 199 -4.72 -4.52 0.33
C ALA A 199 -3.26 -4.43 0.75
N GLY A 200 -2.91 -3.34 1.43
CA GLY A 200 -1.61 -3.12 2.05
C GLY A 200 -1.59 -3.66 3.46
N ASN A 201 -1.08 -2.86 4.39
CA ASN A 201 -1.09 -3.22 5.80
C ASN A 201 -2.53 -3.24 6.33
N ALA A 202 -2.75 -4.09 7.33
CA ALA A 202 -4.02 -4.18 8.02
C ALA A 202 -3.92 -3.51 9.39
N SER A 203 -5.01 -2.88 9.82
CA SER A 203 -5.13 -2.26 11.14
C SER A 203 -5.12 -3.29 12.27
N ASN A 204 -5.14 -2.78 13.51
CA ASN A 204 -5.67 -3.52 14.64
C ASN A 204 -7.07 -4.07 14.34
N VAL A 205 -7.38 -5.25 14.86
CA VAL A 205 -8.75 -5.79 14.85
C VAL A 205 -9.49 -5.20 16.05
N PHE A 206 -10.63 -4.56 15.81
CA PHE A 206 -11.51 -4.04 16.85
C PHE A 206 -12.73 -4.94 17.01
N GLU A 207 -13.07 -5.33 18.24
CA GLU A 207 -14.27 -6.11 18.52
C GLU A 207 -15.39 -5.19 19.05
N LYS A 208 -16.58 -5.26 18.46
CA LYS A 208 -17.77 -4.55 18.92
C LYS A 208 -18.85 -5.53 19.36
N GLU A 209 -19.29 -5.38 20.61
CA GLU A 209 -20.45 -6.05 21.16
C GLU A 209 -21.73 -5.26 20.84
N VAL A 210 -22.75 -5.96 20.35
CA VAL A 210 -24.11 -5.44 20.15
C VAL A 210 -25.09 -6.35 20.90
N THR A 211 -25.97 -5.76 21.71
CA THR A 211 -26.93 -6.54 22.51
C THR A 211 -28.26 -6.67 21.78
N VAL A 212 -28.67 -7.90 21.48
CA VAL A 212 -30.00 -8.22 20.96
C VAL A 212 -30.90 -8.62 22.12
N GLN A 213 -32.07 -7.99 22.25
CA GLN A 213 -33.07 -8.32 23.27
C GLN A 213 -34.24 -9.13 22.71
#